data_AF-A0A6A6LLJ4-F1
#
_entry.id   AF-A0A6A6LLJ4-F1
#
_cell.length_a   1.000
_cell.length_b   1.000
_cell.length_c   1.000
_cell.angle_alpha   90.00
_cell.angle_beta   90.00
_cell.angle_gamma   90.00
#
_symmetry.space_group_name_H-M   'P 1'
#
loop_
_entity.id
_entity.type
_entity.pdbx_description
1 polymer ?
#
loop_
_entity_poly.entity_id
_entity_poly.type
_entity_poly.pdbx_seq_one_letter_code
_entity_poly.pdbx_strand_id
1 'polypeptide(L)'
;MAVDKAALDTRERAYAEARERAERAAVERATAEARQRALNEARERLEKACAEAREKSLTDKASMEARLRAERAAVEKATAEARERAFEKAMAERAAFEARERVERSVSDKFSTSSRSGGMKESSSSSVSIFLIAVIIKCTISNRILMNLNGRIYKICNPKAQAHLVVQDINIPPFMVRLAETLDADVKRWSSGKEGNLRALLSTLQYILGPDSGWQSIPLTEVITAAAVKKAYRKATLCVHPDKLQQRGASIQQKYICEKVFDLLKEAWNKFNSEER
;
A
#
# COMPACT_ATOMS: atom_id res chain seq x y z
N MET A 1 -61.95 38.73 -62.47
CA MET A 1 -62.87 37.65 -62.06
C MET A 1 -62.15 36.30 -61.91
N ALA A 2 -61.55 35.71 -62.95
CA ALA A 2 -60.88 34.39 -62.83
C ALA A 2 -59.52 34.44 -62.12
N VAL A 3 -58.73 35.49 -62.36
CA VAL A 3 -57.38 35.67 -61.77
C VAL A 3 -57.47 35.97 -60.26
N ASP A 4 -58.48 36.74 -59.85
CA ASP A 4 -58.68 37.11 -58.44
C ASP A 4 -59.07 35.90 -57.56
N LYS A 5 -59.83 34.96 -58.13
CA LYS A 5 -60.20 33.70 -57.46
C LYS A 5 -58.99 32.78 -57.26
N ALA A 6 -58.13 32.66 -58.27
CA ALA A 6 -56.90 31.87 -58.15
C ALA A 6 -55.96 32.46 -57.07
N ALA A 7 -55.82 33.79 -57.01
CA ALA A 7 -55.01 34.45 -56.00
C ALA A 7 -55.54 34.19 -54.57
N LEU A 8 -56.85 34.27 -54.36
CA LEU A 8 -57.46 33.92 -53.07
C LEU A 8 -57.26 32.45 -52.70
N ASP A 9 -57.49 31.52 -53.64
CA ASP A 9 -57.26 30.09 -53.42
C ASP A 9 -55.81 29.78 -53.04
N THR A 10 -54.82 30.43 -53.67
CA THR A 10 -53.40 30.26 -53.30
C THR A 10 -53.09 30.76 -51.90
N ARG A 11 -53.70 31.89 -51.49
CA ARG A 11 -53.54 32.46 -50.16
C ARG A 11 -54.18 31.58 -49.09
N GLU A 12 -55.38 31.04 -49.35
CA GLU A 12 -56.06 30.10 -48.44
C GLU A 12 -55.28 28.79 -48.28
N ARG A 13 -54.71 28.23 -49.36
CA ARG A 13 -53.82 27.07 -49.28
C ARG A 13 -52.56 27.36 -48.49
N ALA A 14 -51.94 28.51 -48.69
CA ALA A 14 -50.75 28.91 -47.93
C ALA A 14 -51.04 29.02 -46.41
N TYR A 15 -52.21 29.55 -46.02
CA TYR A 15 -52.61 29.58 -44.62
C TYR A 15 -52.93 28.20 -44.04
N ALA A 16 -53.59 27.33 -44.82
CA ALA A 16 -53.87 25.95 -44.41
C ALA A 16 -52.58 25.15 -44.21
N GLU A 17 -51.62 25.25 -45.14
CA GLU A 17 -50.31 24.60 -45.00
C GLU A 17 -49.49 25.19 -43.85
N ALA A 18 -49.56 26.49 -43.59
CA ALA A 18 -48.89 27.12 -42.44
C ALA A 18 -49.47 26.59 -41.12
N ARG A 19 -50.79 26.43 -41.05
CA ARG A 19 -51.48 25.83 -39.90
C ARG A 19 -51.09 24.37 -39.71
N GLU A 20 -51.09 23.57 -40.77
CA GLU A 20 -50.70 22.17 -40.71
C GLU A 20 -49.22 22.00 -40.30
N ARG A 21 -48.31 22.85 -40.80
CA ARG A 21 -46.91 22.87 -40.35
C ARG A 21 -46.79 23.25 -38.88
N ALA A 22 -47.58 24.21 -38.40
CA ALA A 22 -47.60 24.60 -37.00
C ALA A 22 -48.15 23.47 -36.10
N GLU A 23 -49.20 22.77 -36.53
CA GLU A 23 -49.77 21.63 -35.83
C GLU A 23 -48.79 20.44 -35.78
N ARG A 24 -48.12 20.12 -36.89
CA ARG A 24 -47.06 19.09 -36.91
C ARG A 24 -45.89 19.46 -36.00
N ALA A 25 -45.43 20.71 -36.02
CA ALA A 25 -44.37 21.18 -35.14
C ALA A 25 -44.79 21.18 -33.66
N ALA A 26 -46.05 21.47 -33.35
CA ALA A 26 -46.58 21.39 -31.98
C ALA A 26 -46.63 19.93 -31.48
N VAL A 27 -47.07 18.98 -32.31
CA VAL A 27 -47.07 17.56 -31.97
C VAL A 27 -45.64 17.04 -31.79
N GLU A 28 -44.73 17.39 -32.68
CA GLU A 28 -43.32 16.98 -32.56
C GLU A 28 -42.70 17.50 -31.26
N ARG A 29 -42.92 18.78 -30.91
CA ARG A 29 -42.49 19.35 -29.62
C ARG A 29 -43.11 18.63 -28.43
N ALA A 30 -44.42 18.36 -28.46
CA ALA A 30 -45.09 17.63 -27.38
C ALA A 30 -44.52 16.21 -27.21
N THR A 31 -44.21 15.50 -28.30
CA THR A 31 -43.57 14.17 -28.22
C THR A 31 -42.13 14.24 -27.73
N ALA A 32 -41.37 15.27 -28.11
CA ALA A 32 -40.01 15.49 -27.63
C ALA A 32 -40.00 15.82 -26.12
N GLU A 33 -40.91 16.67 -25.67
CA GLU A 33 -41.08 16.97 -24.25
C GLU A 33 -41.50 15.74 -23.44
N ALA A 34 -42.42 14.92 -23.95
CA ALA A 34 -42.81 13.67 -23.30
C ALA A 34 -41.63 12.69 -23.18
N ARG A 35 -40.81 12.55 -24.24
CA ARG A 35 -39.59 11.74 -24.21
C ARG A 35 -38.57 12.29 -23.20
N GLN A 36 -38.38 13.61 -23.17
CA GLN A 36 -37.45 14.26 -22.24
C GLN A 36 -37.91 14.10 -20.78
N ARG A 37 -39.21 14.22 -20.50
CA ARG A 37 -39.78 13.95 -19.18
C ARG A 37 -39.55 12.51 -18.76
N ALA A 38 -39.85 11.54 -19.64
CA ALA A 38 -39.60 10.12 -19.34
C ALA A 38 -38.12 9.81 -19.03
N LEU A 39 -37.18 10.41 -19.77
CA LEU A 39 -35.75 10.27 -19.50
C LEU A 39 -35.34 10.89 -18.16
N ASN A 40 -35.87 12.07 -17.83
CA ASN A 40 -35.57 12.73 -16.56
C ASN A 40 -36.12 11.95 -15.37
N GLU A 41 -37.35 11.44 -15.45
CA GLU A 41 -37.88 10.61 -14.37
C GLU A 41 -37.14 9.27 -14.24
N ALA A 42 -36.65 8.69 -15.34
CA ALA A 42 -35.81 7.49 -15.29
C ALA A 42 -34.47 7.77 -14.59
N ARG A 43 -33.85 8.94 -14.87
CA ARG A 43 -32.63 9.39 -14.19
C ARG A 43 -32.86 9.60 -12.70
N GLU A 44 -33.93 10.30 -12.33
CA GLU A 44 -34.26 10.54 -10.91
C GLU A 44 -34.51 9.23 -10.14
N ARG A 45 -35.20 8.26 -10.75
CA ARG A 45 -35.40 6.92 -10.16
C ARG A 45 -34.09 6.18 -9.96
N LEU A 46 -33.17 6.27 -10.91
CA LEU A 46 -31.83 5.68 -10.78
C LEU A 46 -31.01 6.36 -9.69
N GLU A 47 -31.01 7.70 -9.64
CA GLU A 47 -30.30 8.45 -8.61
C GLU A 47 -30.82 8.13 -7.21
N LYS A 48 -32.14 8.02 -7.04
CA LYS A 48 -32.77 7.62 -5.77
C LYS A 48 -32.37 6.19 -5.37
N ALA A 49 -32.40 5.24 -6.31
CA ALA A 49 -31.97 3.87 -6.06
C ALA A 49 -30.47 3.79 -5.69
N CYS A 50 -29.63 4.56 -6.37
CA CYS A 50 -28.19 4.65 -6.06
C CYS A 50 -27.95 5.29 -4.68
N ALA A 51 -28.71 6.32 -4.30
CA ALA A 51 -28.61 6.94 -2.98
C ALA A 51 -29.01 5.95 -1.87
N GLU A 52 -30.12 5.25 -2.04
CA GLU A 52 -30.60 4.24 -1.08
C GLU A 52 -29.62 3.07 -0.92
N ALA A 53 -29.05 2.58 -2.03
CA ALA A 53 -28.02 1.54 -2.00
C ALA A 53 -26.73 2.01 -1.29
N ARG A 54 -26.34 3.27 -1.51
CA ARG A 54 -25.18 3.87 -0.83
C ARG A 54 -25.42 3.96 0.67
N GLU A 55 -26.58 4.44 1.11
CA GLU A 55 -26.94 4.54 2.53
C GLU A 55 -26.93 3.17 3.22
N LYS A 56 -27.59 2.16 2.62
CA LYS A 56 -27.57 0.76 3.11
C LYS A 56 -26.13 0.22 3.21
N SER A 57 -25.30 0.50 2.21
CA SER A 57 -23.90 0.07 2.25
C SER A 57 -23.13 0.74 3.39
N LEU A 58 -23.40 2.01 3.71
CA LEU A 58 -22.71 2.73 4.79
C LEU A 58 -23.10 2.16 6.16
N THR A 59 -24.39 1.85 6.36
CA THR A 59 -24.85 1.21 7.60
C THR A 59 -24.24 -0.18 7.78
N ASP A 60 -24.18 -0.97 6.72
CA ASP A 60 -23.57 -2.31 6.75
C ASP A 60 -22.09 -2.23 7.09
N LYS A 61 -21.36 -1.30 6.45
CA LYS A 61 -19.92 -1.11 6.71
C LYS A 61 -19.65 -0.61 8.12
N ALA A 62 -20.46 0.32 8.64
CA ALA A 62 -20.36 0.77 10.02
C ALA A 62 -20.56 -0.40 11.00
N SER A 63 -21.53 -1.28 10.73
CA SER A 63 -21.76 -2.48 11.53
C SER A 63 -20.60 -3.48 11.49
N MET A 64 -20.02 -3.73 10.31
CA MET A 64 -18.87 -4.61 10.14
C MET A 64 -17.62 -4.04 10.82
N GLU A 65 -17.41 -2.73 10.70
CA GLU A 65 -16.29 -2.04 11.32
C GLU A 65 -16.40 -2.04 12.85
N ALA A 66 -17.60 -1.83 13.40
CA ALA A 66 -17.84 -1.95 14.84
C ALA A 66 -17.54 -3.37 15.35
N ARG A 67 -17.94 -4.40 14.60
CA ARG A 67 -17.63 -5.80 14.92
C ARG A 67 -16.12 -6.08 14.90
N LEU A 68 -15.40 -5.62 13.88
CA LEU A 68 -13.94 -5.77 13.80
C LEU A 68 -13.21 -5.01 14.91
N ARG A 69 -13.70 -3.82 15.32
CA ARG A 69 -13.15 -3.08 16.47
C ARG A 69 -13.35 -3.85 17.76
N ALA A 70 -14.55 -4.39 18.00
CA ALA A 70 -14.83 -5.19 19.19
C ALA A 70 -13.95 -6.46 19.25
N GLU A 71 -13.76 -7.13 18.12
CA GLU A 71 -12.88 -8.30 18.02
C GLU A 71 -11.41 -7.95 18.33
N ARG A 72 -10.90 -6.85 17.74
CA ARG A 72 -9.53 -6.38 18.02
C ARG A 72 -9.35 -6.01 19.49
N ALA A 73 -10.32 -5.33 20.11
CA ALA A 73 -10.28 -4.99 21.53
C ALA A 73 -10.29 -6.24 22.42
N ALA A 74 -11.07 -7.27 22.07
CA ALA A 74 -11.10 -8.54 22.78
C ALA A 74 -9.75 -9.28 22.68
N VAL A 75 -9.15 -9.33 21.48
CA VAL A 75 -7.82 -9.93 21.27
C VAL A 75 -6.74 -9.17 22.04
N GLU A 76 -6.76 -7.84 22.01
CA GLU A 76 -5.81 -7.02 22.76
C GLU A 76 -5.92 -7.28 24.27
N LYS A 77 -7.14 -7.31 24.81
CA LYS A 77 -7.40 -7.64 26.22
C LYS A 77 -6.89 -9.04 26.57
N ALA A 78 -7.18 -10.06 25.76
CA ALA A 78 -6.69 -11.41 25.99
C ALA A 78 -5.15 -11.49 25.95
N THR A 79 -4.51 -10.75 25.03
CA THR A 79 -3.04 -10.71 24.97
C THR A 79 -2.41 -9.95 26.13
N ALA A 80 -3.05 -8.90 26.64
CA ALA A 80 -2.59 -8.18 27.83
C ALA A 80 -2.70 -9.06 29.08
N GLU A 81 -3.83 -9.76 29.23
CA GLU A 81 -4.07 -10.70 30.33
C GLU A 81 -3.08 -11.88 30.30
N ALA A 82 -2.75 -12.41 29.10
CA ALA A 82 -1.73 -13.44 28.95
C ALA A 82 -0.32 -12.94 29.31
N ARG A 83 0.00 -11.67 29.02
CA ARG A 83 1.28 -11.06 29.41
C ARG A 83 1.36 -10.89 30.92
N GLU A 84 0.31 -10.38 31.55
CA GLU A 84 0.25 -10.22 33.01
C GLU A 84 0.41 -11.56 33.73
N ARG A 85 -0.29 -12.61 33.29
CA ARG A 85 -0.10 -13.97 33.82
C ARG A 85 1.31 -14.51 33.62
N ALA A 86 1.96 -14.21 32.49
CA ALA A 86 3.34 -14.62 32.27
C ALA A 86 4.31 -13.87 33.21
N PHE A 87 4.06 -12.57 33.46
CA PHE A 87 4.83 -11.78 34.41
C PHE A 87 4.65 -12.27 35.86
N GLU A 88 3.41 -12.53 36.29
CA GLU A 88 3.14 -13.11 37.61
C GLU A 88 3.79 -14.48 37.78
N LYS A 89 3.71 -15.34 36.77
CA LYS A 89 4.35 -16.66 36.79
C LYS A 89 5.88 -16.55 36.88
N ALA A 90 6.51 -15.64 36.15
CA ALA A 90 7.95 -15.41 36.22
C ALA A 90 8.38 -14.85 37.60
N MET A 91 7.57 -13.98 38.20
CA MET A 91 7.81 -13.46 39.55
C MET A 91 7.65 -14.55 40.62
N ALA A 92 6.64 -15.40 40.49
CA ALA A 92 6.44 -16.55 41.38
C ALA A 92 7.56 -17.59 41.24
N GLU A 93 8.03 -17.87 40.02
CA GLU A 93 9.17 -18.76 39.76
C GLU A 93 10.47 -18.20 40.34
N ARG A 94 10.71 -16.88 40.20
CA ARG A 94 11.84 -16.20 40.83
C ARG A 94 11.77 -16.26 42.35
N ALA A 95 10.61 -16.02 42.96
CA ALA A 95 10.42 -16.14 44.41
C ALA A 95 10.64 -17.59 44.90
N ALA A 96 10.18 -18.59 44.14
CA ALA A 96 10.41 -20.00 44.43
C ALA A 96 11.90 -20.38 44.31
N PHE A 97 12.60 -19.84 43.31
CA PHE A 97 14.05 -20.02 43.16
C PHE A 97 14.82 -19.38 44.31
N GLU A 98 14.49 -18.14 44.68
CA GLU A 98 15.13 -17.41 45.78
C GLU A 98 14.88 -18.07 47.14
N ALA A 99 13.71 -18.70 47.34
CA ALA A 99 13.43 -19.51 48.53
C ALA A 99 14.28 -20.80 48.58
N ARG A 100 14.48 -21.47 47.43
CA ARG A 100 15.37 -22.63 47.32
C ARG A 100 16.83 -22.25 47.57
N GLU A 101 17.28 -21.11 47.05
CA GLU A 101 18.63 -20.58 47.28
C GLU A 101 18.86 -20.24 48.76
N ARG A 102 17.88 -19.65 49.46
CA ARG A 102 17.98 -19.41 50.92
C ARG A 102 18.13 -20.72 51.72
N VAL A 103 17.43 -21.78 51.33
CA VAL A 103 17.57 -23.10 51.95
C VAL A 103 18.97 -23.67 51.68
N GLU A 104 19.47 -23.57 50.46
CA GLU A 104 20.82 -24.04 50.08
C GLU A 104 21.93 -23.28 50.82
N ARG A 105 21.82 -21.95 50.94
CA ARG A 105 22.74 -21.12 51.73
C ARG A 105 22.71 -21.45 53.23
N SER A 106 21.53 -21.75 53.78
CA SER A 106 21.38 -22.19 55.18
C SER A 106 21.98 -23.57 55.46
N VAL A 107 22.17 -24.39 54.42
CA VAL A 107 22.84 -25.69 54.48
C VAL A 107 24.36 -25.54 54.33
N SER A 108 24.86 -24.59 53.52
CA SER A 108 26.30 -24.34 53.38
C SER A 108 26.94 -23.66 54.60
N ASP A 109 26.22 -22.78 55.30
CA ASP A 109 26.71 -22.16 56.54
C ASP A 109 26.86 -23.16 57.70
N LYS A 110 26.18 -24.31 57.63
CA LYS A 110 26.33 -25.40 58.61
C LYS A 110 27.49 -26.35 58.29
N PHE A 111 28.08 -26.28 57.10
CA PHE A 111 29.21 -27.13 56.67
C PHE A 111 30.58 -26.42 56.73
N SER A 112 30.62 -25.12 57.05
CA SER A 112 31.84 -24.31 56.99
C SER A 112 32.67 -24.26 58.28
N THR A 113 32.35 -25.04 59.33
CA THR A 113 33.14 -25.11 60.58
C THR A 113 34.17 -26.25 60.63
N SER A 114 34.46 -26.94 59.53
CA SER A 114 35.59 -27.89 59.51
C SER A 114 36.28 -27.97 58.15
N SER A 115 37.40 -27.28 58.00
CA SER A 115 38.72 -27.88 57.77
C SER A 115 39.73 -26.84 57.29
N ARG A 116 40.90 -26.87 57.92
CA ARG A 116 42.06 -26.01 57.63
C ARG A 116 42.87 -26.58 56.46
N SER A 117 43.58 -25.65 55.82
CA SER A 117 44.96 -25.73 55.32
C SER A 117 45.19 -25.88 53.80
N GLY A 118 46.08 -25.01 53.31
CA GLY A 118 47.08 -25.36 52.31
C GLY A 118 47.08 -24.55 51.01
N GLY A 119 48.13 -23.73 50.81
CA GLY A 119 48.77 -23.63 49.49
C GLY A 119 48.68 -22.29 48.75
N MET A 120 49.82 -21.59 48.69
CA MET A 120 50.11 -20.39 47.91
C MET A 120 50.25 -20.69 46.40
N LYS A 121 49.90 -19.74 45.51
CA LYS A 121 50.81 -19.11 44.50
C LYS A 121 50.09 -18.33 43.40
N GLU A 122 50.86 -17.40 42.86
CA GLU A 122 50.52 -16.17 42.16
C GLU A 122 50.30 -16.27 40.64
N SER A 123 49.62 -15.23 40.14
CA SER A 123 49.85 -14.49 38.89
C SER A 123 49.47 -15.07 37.51
N SER A 124 48.56 -14.30 36.88
CA SER A 124 48.62 -13.80 35.50
C SER A 124 48.49 -14.78 34.34
N SER A 125 47.34 -14.74 33.65
CA SER A 125 47.20 -14.47 32.20
C SER A 125 45.80 -14.88 31.73
N SER A 126 45.29 -14.21 30.68
CA SER A 126 44.03 -14.45 29.93
C SER A 126 42.84 -13.52 30.19
N SER A 127 43.07 -12.22 30.41
CA SER A 127 42.01 -11.19 30.34
C SER A 127 41.53 -10.85 28.92
N VAL A 128 41.98 -11.54 27.87
CA VAL A 128 41.65 -11.20 26.46
C VAL A 128 40.57 -12.11 25.85
N SER A 129 40.24 -13.26 26.47
CA SER A 129 39.33 -14.24 25.88
C SER A 129 37.85 -14.06 26.28
N ILE A 130 37.56 -13.34 27.36
CA ILE A 130 36.18 -13.15 27.85
C ILE A 130 35.51 -11.92 27.20
N PHE A 131 36.28 -10.88 26.87
CA PHE A 131 35.75 -9.70 26.18
C PHE A 131 35.33 -9.98 24.73
N LEU A 132 36.05 -10.87 24.02
CA LEU A 132 35.71 -11.20 22.63
C LEU A 132 34.42 -12.04 22.54
N ILE A 133 34.20 -12.94 23.50
CA ILE A 133 32.97 -13.74 23.60
C ILE A 133 31.78 -12.85 24.03
N ALA A 134 31.99 -11.88 24.92
CA ALA A 134 30.94 -10.92 25.29
C ALA A 134 30.53 -9.99 24.13
N VAL A 135 31.47 -9.63 23.24
CA VAL A 135 31.18 -8.86 22.02
C VAL A 135 30.42 -9.71 20.99
N ILE A 136 30.77 -10.99 20.82
CA ILE A 136 30.06 -11.89 19.89
C ILE A 136 28.65 -12.26 20.41
N ILE A 137 28.46 -12.43 21.72
CA ILE A 137 27.14 -12.72 22.32
C ILE A 137 26.25 -11.47 22.36
N LYS A 138 26.80 -10.25 22.57
CA LYS A 138 26.02 -9.01 22.39
C LYS A 138 25.67 -8.74 20.92
N CYS A 139 26.50 -9.19 19.97
CA CYS A 139 26.25 -9.02 18.52
C CYS A 139 25.16 -9.96 17.98
N THR A 140 24.97 -11.15 18.57
CA THR A 140 23.92 -12.10 18.15
C THR A 140 22.57 -11.86 18.81
N ILE A 141 22.52 -11.21 19.97
CA ILE A 141 21.24 -10.84 20.63
C ILE A 141 20.68 -9.52 20.06
N SER A 142 21.52 -8.58 19.60
CA SER A 142 21.03 -7.36 18.91
C SER A 142 20.49 -7.63 17.49
N ASN A 143 21.04 -8.61 16.77
CA ASN A 143 20.61 -8.87 15.38
C ASN A 143 19.31 -9.69 15.26
N ARG A 144 18.81 -10.31 16.34
CA ARG A 144 17.52 -11.02 16.29
C ARG A 144 16.31 -10.11 16.56
N ILE A 145 16.54 -8.94 17.14
CA ILE A 145 15.49 -7.92 17.39
C ILE A 145 15.29 -7.02 16.16
N LEU A 146 16.30 -6.83 15.30
CA LEU A 146 16.17 -6.03 14.08
C LEU A 146 15.43 -6.73 12.93
N MET A 147 15.17 -8.05 13.01
CA MET A 147 14.32 -8.76 12.04
C MET A 147 12.85 -8.87 12.45
N ASN A 148 12.45 -8.31 13.60
CA ASN A 148 11.03 -8.27 14.02
C ASN A 148 10.43 -6.85 14.08
N LEU A 149 11.18 -5.83 13.68
CA LEU A 149 10.72 -4.43 13.63
C LEU A 149 10.46 -3.89 12.21
N ASN A 150 10.91 -4.60 11.17
CA ASN A 150 10.54 -4.28 9.77
C ASN A 150 9.08 -4.64 9.42
N GLY A 151 8.33 -5.22 10.36
CA GLY A 151 6.88 -5.41 10.27
C GLY A 151 6.05 -4.38 11.06
N ARG A 152 6.68 -3.41 11.75
CA ARG A 152 5.98 -2.45 12.62
C ARG A 152 6.21 -0.97 12.31
N ILE A 153 7.22 -0.61 11.50
CA ILE A 153 7.42 0.77 10.99
C ILE A 153 6.86 0.92 9.56
N TYR A 154 5.75 0.24 9.27
CA TYR A 154 4.85 0.54 8.15
C TYR A 154 3.43 0.82 8.68
N LYS A 155 3.32 1.30 9.92
CA LYS A 155 2.03 1.55 10.61
C LYS A 155 1.99 2.82 11.46
N ILE A 156 2.92 3.75 11.26
CA ILE A 156 2.87 5.10 11.88
C ILE A 156 2.99 6.17 10.78
N CYS A 157 2.18 6.04 9.74
CA CYS A 157 1.76 7.15 8.90
C CYS A 157 0.26 6.98 8.63
N ASN A 158 -0.53 7.68 9.46
CA ASN A 158 -1.97 7.92 9.40
C ASN A 158 -2.94 6.81 9.90
N PRO A 159 -3.31 6.79 11.19
CA PRO A 159 -4.37 5.92 11.72
C PRO A 159 -5.80 6.45 11.49
N LYS A 160 -6.09 7.17 10.40
CA LYS A 160 -7.47 7.53 9.99
C LYS A 160 -7.91 7.03 8.62
N ALA A 161 -7.18 6.12 7.97
CA ALA A 161 -7.48 5.76 6.58
C ALA A 161 -7.50 4.25 6.26
N GLN A 162 -7.88 3.37 7.18
CA GLN A 162 -8.15 1.96 6.83
C GLN A 162 -9.31 1.37 7.62
N ALA A 163 -10.51 1.72 7.18
CA ALA A 163 -11.70 0.92 7.40
C ALA A 163 -12.76 1.22 6.34
N HIS A 164 -12.40 1.12 5.06
CA HIS A 164 -13.40 1.08 3.99
C HIS A 164 -12.77 0.60 2.67
N LEU A 165 -12.40 -0.68 2.58
CA LEU A 165 -12.35 -1.37 1.28
C LEU A 165 -13.73 -1.97 1.00
N VAL A 166 -14.71 -1.07 0.91
CA VAL A 166 -15.73 -1.23 -0.11
C VAL A 166 -15.37 -0.17 -1.14
N VAL A 167 -15.40 -0.53 -2.42
CA VAL A 167 -15.15 0.37 -3.54
C VAL A 167 -16.11 1.56 -3.40
N GLN A 168 -15.63 2.60 -2.73
CA GLN A 168 -16.23 3.92 -2.67
C GLN A 168 -15.58 4.65 -3.82
N ASP A 169 -16.40 5.28 -4.66
CA ASP A 169 -15.97 6.30 -5.60
C ASP A 169 -15.20 7.38 -4.83
N ILE A 170 -13.90 7.16 -4.62
CA ILE A 170 -13.03 8.15 -4.02
C ILE A 170 -12.97 9.25 -5.05
N ASN A 171 -13.45 10.41 -4.63
CA ASN A 171 -13.27 11.69 -5.28
C ASN A 171 -11.75 11.94 -5.44
N ILE A 172 -11.13 11.30 -6.44
CA ILE A 172 -9.81 11.66 -6.92
C ILE A 172 -10.05 13.00 -7.63
N PRO A 173 -9.55 14.13 -7.12
CA PRO A 173 -9.77 15.40 -7.77
C PRO A 173 -9.32 15.25 -9.24
N PRO A 174 -10.10 15.75 -10.23
CA PRO A 174 -9.86 15.47 -11.66
C PRO A 174 -8.44 15.83 -12.12
N PHE A 175 -7.78 16.74 -11.40
CA PHE A 175 -6.35 17.05 -11.57
C PHE A 175 -5.42 15.85 -11.32
N MET A 176 -5.62 15.08 -10.25
CA MET A 176 -4.79 13.93 -9.91
C MET A 176 -5.03 12.74 -10.86
N VAL A 177 -6.25 12.58 -11.39
CA VAL A 177 -6.55 11.59 -12.44
C VAL A 177 -5.79 11.93 -13.72
N ARG A 178 -5.90 13.18 -14.21
CA ARG A 178 -5.17 13.61 -15.41
C ARG A 178 -3.66 13.51 -15.28
N LEU A 179 -3.13 13.82 -14.09
CA LEU A 179 -1.71 13.64 -13.80
C LEU A 179 -1.32 12.17 -13.78
N ALA A 180 -2.10 11.31 -13.13
CA ALA A 180 -1.85 9.87 -13.13
C ALA A 180 -1.89 9.29 -14.55
N GLU A 181 -2.86 9.69 -15.38
CA GLU A 181 -2.95 9.29 -16.79
C GLU A 181 -1.73 9.75 -17.61
N THR A 182 -1.25 10.97 -17.38
CA THR A 182 -0.05 11.49 -18.06
C THR A 182 1.20 10.70 -17.63
N LEU A 183 1.33 10.43 -16.33
CA LEU A 183 2.44 9.65 -15.77
C LEU A 183 2.39 8.19 -16.22
N ASP A 184 1.20 7.58 -16.28
CA ASP A 184 1.00 6.24 -16.80
C ASP A 184 1.32 6.17 -18.29
N ALA A 185 0.96 7.20 -19.07
CA ALA A 185 1.34 7.28 -20.48
C ALA A 185 2.86 7.39 -20.65
N ASP A 186 3.55 8.13 -19.77
CA ASP A 186 5.01 8.22 -19.76
C ASP A 186 5.68 6.90 -19.37
N VAL A 187 5.19 6.24 -18.33
CA VAL A 187 5.69 4.92 -17.92
C VAL A 187 5.43 3.88 -19.00
N LYS A 188 4.25 3.88 -19.61
CA LYS A 188 3.87 2.94 -20.68
C LYS A 188 4.67 3.19 -21.95
N ARG A 189 4.89 4.46 -22.33
CA ARG A 189 5.76 4.81 -23.47
C ARG A 189 7.19 4.41 -23.20
N TRP A 190 7.65 4.57 -21.96
CA TRP A 190 8.97 4.09 -21.57
C TRP A 190 9.02 2.57 -21.63
N SER A 191 8.10 1.82 -21.03
CA SER A 191 8.17 0.35 -20.93
C SER A 191 7.91 -0.36 -22.26
N SER A 192 7.13 0.25 -23.16
CA SER A 192 6.76 -0.30 -24.47
C SER A 192 7.95 -0.88 -25.23
N GLY A 193 7.82 -2.14 -25.66
CA GLY A 193 8.85 -2.85 -26.44
C GLY A 193 10.01 -3.45 -25.62
N LYS A 194 10.09 -3.18 -24.31
CA LYS A 194 11.08 -3.80 -23.40
C LYS A 194 10.45 -4.39 -22.13
N GLU A 195 9.13 -4.52 -22.11
CA GLU A 195 8.38 -5.16 -21.03
C GLU A 195 8.80 -6.63 -20.90
N GLY A 196 9.23 -7.04 -19.71
CA GLY A 196 9.77 -8.38 -19.47
C GLY A 196 11.26 -8.56 -19.77
N ASN A 197 11.91 -7.66 -20.50
CA ASN A 197 13.37 -7.69 -20.68
C ASN A 197 14.07 -6.89 -19.59
N LEU A 198 14.50 -7.58 -18.54
CA LEU A 198 15.15 -6.96 -17.39
C LEU A 198 16.40 -6.15 -17.75
N ARG A 199 17.21 -6.62 -18.71
CA ARG A 199 18.46 -5.93 -19.12
C ARG A 199 18.17 -4.58 -19.75
N ALA A 200 17.17 -4.53 -20.63
CA ALA A 200 16.74 -3.32 -21.32
C ALA A 200 16.10 -2.31 -20.35
N LEU A 201 15.30 -2.78 -19.39
CA LEU A 201 14.68 -1.93 -18.37
C LEU A 201 15.74 -1.30 -17.47
N LEU A 202 16.69 -2.08 -16.94
CA LEU A 202 17.76 -1.55 -16.08
C LEU A 202 18.67 -0.55 -16.80
N SER A 203 18.96 -0.78 -18.09
CA SER A 203 19.84 0.09 -18.88
C SER A 203 19.21 1.44 -19.25
N THR A 204 17.88 1.56 -19.11
CA THR A 204 17.10 2.75 -19.49
C THR A 204 16.30 3.35 -18.35
N LEU A 205 16.51 2.86 -17.12
CA LEU A 205 15.80 3.29 -15.91
C LEU A 205 16.09 4.77 -15.55
N GLN A 206 17.22 5.32 -16.00
CA GLN A 206 17.59 6.72 -15.81
C GLN A 206 16.62 7.72 -16.45
N TYR A 207 15.97 7.35 -17.56
CA TYR A 207 15.09 8.27 -18.30
C TYR A 207 13.75 8.51 -17.60
N ILE A 208 13.29 7.55 -16.78
CA ILE A 208 12.01 7.64 -16.08
C ILE A 208 12.16 8.10 -14.63
N LEU A 209 13.27 7.76 -13.99
CA LEU A 209 13.53 8.13 -12.59
C LEU A 209 14.21 9.51 -12.44
N GLY A 210 14.86 10.01 -13.48
CA GLY A 210 15.58 11.30 -13.42
C GLY A 210 16.83 11.27 -12.51
N PRO A 211 17.60 12.37 -12.50
CA PRO A 211 18.88 12.45 -11.76
C PRO A 211 18.72 12.39 -10.24
N ASP A 212 17.59 12.84 -9.69
CA ASP A 212 17.34 12.94 -8.24
C ASP A 212 17.11 11.58 -7.56
N SER A 213 16.87 10.54 -8.37
CA SER A 213 16.67 9.17 -7.90
C SER A 213 17.96 8.45 -7.53
N GLY A 214 19.13 9.07 -7.77
CA GLY A 214 20.44 8.50 -7.47
C GLY A 214 20.69 7.19 -8.19
N TRP A 215 19.98 6.96 -9.31
CA TRP A 215 20.20 5.85 -10.20
C TRP A 215 21.38 6.17 -11.13
N GLN A 216 22.34 5.25 -11.19
CA GLN A 216 23.45 5.35 -12.13
C GLN A 216 23.07 4.59 -13.40
N SER A 217 23.20 5.23 -14.56
CA SER A 217 22.98 4.55 -15.85
C SER A 217 24.00 3.43 -16.01
N ILE A 218 23.51 2.23 -16.28
CA ILE A 218 24.35 1.04 -16.48
C ILE A 218 24.31 0.70 -17.97
N PRO A 219 25.44 0.75 -18.70
CA PRO A 219 25.45 0.37 -20.11
C PRO A 219 25.23 -1.14 -20.25
N LEU A 220 24.69 -1.58 -21.39
CA LEU A 220 24.46 -2.99 -21.68
C LEU A 220 25.74 -3.85 -21.58
N THR A 221 26.91 -3.25 -21.76
CA THR A 221 28.23 -3.88 -21.59
C THR A 221 28.49 -4.35 -20.16
N GLU A 222 27.92 -3.70 -19.16
CA GLU A 222 28.06 -4.08 -17.75
C GLU A 222 26.97 -5.07 -17.31
N VAL A 223 25.90 -5.23 -18.09
CA VAL A 223 24.71 -6.04 -17.77
C VAL A 223 24.65 -7.33 -18.62
N ILE A 224 25.82 -7.84 -19.05
CA ILE A 224 25.93 -9.06 -19.86
C ILE A 224 25.72 -10.30 -18.97
N THR A 225 26.44 -10.36 -17.84
CA THR A 225 26.41 -11.52 -16.94
C THR A 225 25.19 -11.51 -16.03
N ALA A 226 24.64 -12.69 -15.75
CA ALA A 226 23.51 -12.83 -14.82
C ALA A 226 23.82 -12.22 -13.45
N ALA A 227 25.04 -12.42 -12.92
CA ALA A 227 25.45 -11.83 -11.66
C ALA A 227 25.38 -10.30 -11.65
N ALA A 228 25.75 -9.64 -12.75
CA ALA A 228 25.66 -8.19 -12.87
C ALA A 228 24.20 -7.72 -12.96
N VAL A 229 23.34 -8.43 -13.71
CA VAL A 229 21.88 -8.18 -13.76
C VAL A 229 21.27 -8.24 -12.35
N LYS A 230 21.59 -9.29 -11.57
CA LYS A 230 21.10 -9.46 -10.19
C LYS A 230 21.61 -8.35 -9.26
N LYS A 231 22.83 -7.85 -9.46
CA LYS A 231 23.38 -6.71 -8.70
C LYS A 231 22.68 -5.40 -9.07
N ALA A 232 22.48 -5.14 -10.35
CA ALA A 232 21.79 -3.96 -10.86
C ALA A 232 20.32 -3.93 -10.43
N TYR A 233 19.60 -5.06 -10.52
CA TYR A 233 18.22 -5.18 -10.05
C TYR A 233 18.07 -4.86 -8.56
N ARG A 234 18.94 -5.41 -7.71
CA ARG A 234 18.94 -5.11 -6.26
C ARG A 234 19.19 -3.63 -5.96
N LYS A 235 20.04 -2.96 -6.76
CA LYS A 235 20.21 -1.51 -6.65
C LYS A 235 18.95 -0.77 -7.10
N ALA A 236 18.33 -1.21 -8.20
CA ALA A 236 17.16 -0.56 -8.77
C ALA A 236 15.99 -0.58 -7.79
N THR A 237 15.72 -1.74 -7.19
CA THR A 237 14.64 -1.91 -6.22
C THR A 237 14.82 -1.03 -4.99
N LEU A 238 16.05 -0.76 -4.56
CA LEU A 238 16.33 0.19 -3.46
C LEU A 238 16.04 1.64 -3.88
N CYS A 239 16.36 2.03 -5.11
CA CYS A 239 16.10 3.38 -5.61
C CYS A 239 14.61 3.67 -5.74
N VAL A 240 13.82 2.71 -6.24
CA VAL A 240 12.36 2.87 -6.42
C VAL A 240 11.56 2.48 -5.18
N HIS A 241 12.21 2.05 -4.09
CA HIS A 241 11.50 1.63 -2.88
C HIS A 241 10.81 2.82 -2.19
N PRO A 242 9.54 2.70 -1.76
CA PRO A 242 8.80 3.77 -1.10
C PRO A 242 9.50 4.34 0.15
N ASP A 243 10.22 3.52 0.93
CA ASP A 243 11.03 3.99 2.08
C ASP A 243 12.12 4.99 1.67
N LYS A 244 12.82 4.75 0.56
CA LYS A 244 13.86 5.65 0.06
C LYS A 244 13.28 6.90 -0.58
N LEU A 245 12.11 6.80 -1.21
CA LEU A 245 11.39 7.96 -1.74
C LEU A 245 10.86 8.86 -0.62
N GLN A 246 10.47 8.28 0.51
CA GLN A 246 10.05 9.03 1.69
C GLN A 246 11.23 9.76 2.34
N GLN A 247 12.41 9.14 2.43
CA GLN A 247 13.63 9.75 2.96
C GLN A 247 14.13 10.93 2.10
N ARG A 248 13.93 10.87 0.78
CA ARG A 248 14.36 11.93 -0.16
C ARG A 248 13.36 13.07 -0.33
N GLY A 249 12.17 12.98 0.28
CA GLY A 249 11.11 13.97 0.07
C GLY A 249 10.58 14.00 -1.37
N ALA A 250 10.55 12.85 -2.04
CA ALA A 250 10.10 12.76 -3.44
C ALA A 250 8.63 13.19 -3.60
N SER A 251 8.32 13.85 -4.73
CA SER A 251 6.97 14.31 -5.05
C SER A 251 5.98 13.14 -5.12
N ILE A 252 4.69 13.43 -4.93
CA ILE A 252 3.61 12.42 -5.03
C ILE A 252 3.63 11.75 -6.41
N GLN A 253 3.93 12.52 -7.46
CA GLN A 253 4.09 12.03 -8.83
C GLN A 253 5.24 11.04 -8.94
N GLN A 254 6.41 11.36 -8.37
CA GLN A 254 7.57 10.47 -8.39
C GLN A 254 7.29 9.17 -7.65
N LYS A 255 6.57 9.23 -6.53
CA LYS A 255 6.13 8.04 -5.79
C LYS A 255 5.28 7.12 -6.67
N TYR A 256 4.34 7.70 -7.41
CA TYR A 256 3.48 6.96 -8.34
C TYR A 256 4.29 6.31 -9.48
N ILE A 257 5.18 7.06 -10.13
CA ILE A 257 6.05 6.53 -11.19
C ILE A 257 6.90 5.37 -10.68
N CYS A 258 7.55 5.56 -9.52
CA CYS A 258 8.40 4.53 -8.93
C CYS A 258 7.64 3.26 -8.57
N GLU A 259 6.39 3.38 -8.09
CA GLU A 259 5.51 2.23 -7.82
C GLU A 259 5.25 1.43 -9.10
N LYS A 260 4.85 2.10 -10.19
CA LYS A 260 4.63 1.44 -11.49
C LYS A 260 5.90 0.80 -12.05
N VAL A 261 7.01 1.51 -11.97
CA VAL A 261 8.32 1.01 -12.42
C VAL A 261 8.77 -0.18 -11.58
N PHE A 262 8.50 -0.20 -10.28
CA PHE A 262 8.81 -1.32 -9.41
C PHE A 262 8.07 -2.60 -9.81
N ASP A 263 6.78 -2.50 -10.13
CA ASP A 263 5.99 -3.64 -10.60
C ASP A 263 6.53 -4.20 -11.91
N LEU A 264 6.87 -3.34 -12.88
CA LEU A 264 7.46 -3.74 -14.15
C LEU A 264 8.82 -4.44 -13.97
N LEU A 265 9.68 -3.91 -13.10
CA LEU A 265 10.98 -4.51 -12.78
C LEU A 265 10.80 -5.89 -12.12
N LYS A 266 9.81 -6.03 -11.23
CA LYS A 266 9.50 -7.28 -10.55
C LYS A 266 9.00 -8.34 -11.52
N GLU A 267 8.15 -7.96 -12.47
CA GLU A 267 7.68 -8.87 -13.52
C GLU A 267 8.84 -9.33 -14.40
N ALA A 268 9.69 -8.42 -14.86
CA ALA A 268 10.87 -8.74 -15.66
C ALA A 268 11.88 -9.61 -14.90
N TRP A 269 12.03 -9.41 -13.60
CA TRP A 269 12.85 -10.25 -12.73
C TRP A 269 12.32 -11.68 -12.62
N ASN A 270 11.01 -11.85 -12.52
CA ASN A 270 10.40 -13.18 -12.50
C ASN A 270 10.64 -13.92 -13.82
N LYS A 271 10.48 -13.24 -14.96
CA LYS A 271 10.77 -13.78 -16.30
C LYS A 271 12.26 -14.15 -16.45
N PHE A 272 13.15 -13.27 -16.00
CA PHE A 272 14.59 -13.53 -16.03
C PHE A 272 14.98 -14.77 -15.19
N ASN A 273 14.41 -14.93 -13.99
CA ASN A 273 14.66 -16.12 -13.18
C ASN A 273 14.06 -17.41 -13.74
N SER A 274 12.95 -17.33 -14.47
CA SER A 274 12.38 -18.52 -15.14
C SER A 274 13.20 -18.97 -16.34
N GLU A 275 13.92 -18.06 -16.99
CA GLU A 275 14.72 -18.35 -18.19
C GLU A 275 16.17 -18.74 -17.85
N GLU A 276 16.65 -18.39 -16.65
CA GLU A 276 17.96 -18.82 -16.10
C GLU A 276 17.87 -20.17 -15.35
N ARG A 277 16.70 -20.81 -15.30
CA ARG A 277 16.44 -22.10 -14.62
C ARG A 277 16.33 -23.24 -15.62
#